data_AF-A0A9X2VLQ2-F1
#
_entry.id   AF-A0A9X2VLQ2-F1
#
_cell.length_a   1.000
_cell.length_b   1.000
_cell.length_c   1.000
_cell.angle_alpha   90.00
_cell.angle_beta   90.00
_cell.angle_gamma   90.00
#
_symmetry.space_group_name_H-M   'P 1'
#
loop_
_entity.id
_entity.type
_entity.pdbx_description
1 polymer ?
#
loop_
_entity_poly.entity_id
_entity_poly.type
_entity_poly.pdbx_seq_one_letter_code
_entity_poly.pdbx_strand_id
1 'polypeptide(L)'
;MATSGLERARQALLDGDLSALLGVRESIWLDVKRGVYPLDQPKGPEELAKDVAAFANTPDGGLILVGFSTRKEHGEEIVDALKLVPRKLINLDKYRQIIATRVIPALRQVSVDWIERETGMGVLVIDIPAQPEASQPFAVPAPTGTVEVSKTAVGFPIRTGDATVWLHPHDIQRYARMGWASSGAQAPQRNGEPKYIIGGGEPGWIGAFQHAQEVLAEEDVTLGNPVSDVSSVGPGVAQHFEAPGQSLGWVLGGQSNQRPVLVAEEIWQALLEQGSGSPDGEPLGALGFPAEDPTKTRPVDRNATVVALAGGRWGRGRLLRDTDQQGQHWRWEPDPVANTIMSAWTRNWTPRTVPLLRARVLAILPWADISDMKITPDRLDMVCQQLPLSHLASFTTTLSLRRGRELPAAVWEAGPHDTTKDGFSYSSEISAPDGRRALAAEVMMALPSATSSAVVTCAEVRIENFDVWSSALGVDPTSDLRWSVDDLFEFFLAAWETATELLPRLAAQDPATRHLWSDVPKVELLVSINERHNQPDPLSLPGPPLLLDDVLNLDSFGPSGRRGEPCELFVSLPSTSRLDPASRRSQARSALVEMAHHYGFMQVREDFFDK
;
A
#
# COMPACT_ATOMS: atom_id res chain seq x y z
N MET A 1 26.90 -7.03 3.23
CA MET A 1 25.54 -7.57 3.07
C MET A 1 24.98 -7.81 4.46
N ALA A 2 23.85 -7.23 4.82
CA ALA A 2 23.25 -7.45 6.13
C ALA A 2 22.60 -8.84 6.13
N THR A 3 23.04 -9.73 7.01
CA THR A 3 22.48 -11.07 7.19
C THR A 3 21.02 -10.94 7.64
N SER A 4 20.08 -11.58 6.92
CA SER A 4 18.65 -11.51 7.22
C SER A 4 18.33 -11.99 8.64
N GLY A 5 17.14 -11.64 9.17
CA GLY A 5 16.70 -12.10 10.50
C GLY A 5 16.74 -13.63 10.64
N LEU A 6 16.31 -14.34 9.60
CA LEU A 6 16.33 -15.80 9.51
C LEU A 6 17.76 -16.36 9.56
N GLU A 7 18.69 -15.81 8.78
CA GLU A 7 20.07 -16.29 8.76
C GLU A 7 20.80 -16.02 10.09
N ARG A 8 20.50 -14.90 10.76
CA ARG A 8 20.99 -14.65 12.14
C ARG A 8 20.43 -15.67 13.13
N ALA A 9 19.15 -16.04 13.01
CA ALA A 9 18.54 -17.05 13.85
C ALA A 9 19.14 -18.45 13.61
N ARG A 10 19.36 -18.85 12.34
CA ARG A 10 20.06 -20.09 11.98
C ARG A 10 21.46 -20.14 12.58
N GLN A 11 22.23 -19.05 12.45
CA GLN A 11 23.57 -18.96 13.02
C GLN A 11 23.54 -19.08 14.55
N ALA A 12 22.61 -18.40 15.23
CA ALA A 12 22.44 -18.51 16.67
C ALA A 12 22.11 -19.94 17.12
N LEU A 13 21.29 -20.67 16.35
CA LEU A 13 20.98 -22.08 16.63
C LEU A 13 22.20 -22.99 16.45
N LEU A 14 23.01 -22.76 15.40
CA LEU A 14 24.27 -23.49 15.16
C LEU A 14 25.29 -23.26 16.27
N ASP A 15 25.42 -22.01 16.73
CA ASP A 15 26.32 -21.62 17.82
C ASP A 15 25.79 -22.04 19.20
N GLY A 16 24.55 -22.53 19.24
CA GLY A 16 23.88 -22.88 20.47
C GLY A 16 23.62 -21.68 21.38
N ASP A 17 23.35 -20.50 20.83
CA ASP A 17 22.88 -19.32 21.57
C ASP A 17 21.37 -19.15 21.40
N LEU A 18 20.57 -19.85 22.21
CA LEU A 18 19.11 -19.71 22.16
C LEU A 18 18.61 -18.38 22.72
N SER A 19 19.41 -17.69 23.52
CA SER A 19 19.03 -16.42 24.13
C SER A 19 18.95 -15.31 23.10
N ALA A 20 19.73 -15.41 22.02
CA ALA A 20 19.66 -14.50 20.88
C ALA A 20 18.29 -14.50 20.16
N LEU A 21 17.45 -15.51 20.41
CA LEU A 21 16.10 -15.61 19.86
C LEU A 21 15.03 -14.97 20.75
N LEU A 22 15.37 -14.56 21.97
CA LEU A 22 14.46 -13.82 22.84
C LEU A 22 14.26 -12.39 22.32
N GLY A 23 13.03 -11.92 22.32
CA GLY A 23 12.64 -10.62 21.77
C GLY A 23 12.42 -10.62 20.26
N VAL A 24 12.68 -11.75 19.57
CA VAL A 24 12.36 -11.90 18.15
C VAL A 24 10.85 -12.06 17.99
N ARG A 25 10.28 -11.43 16.97
CA ARG A 25 8.84 -11.53 16.64
C ARG A 25 8.58 -12.80 15.85
N GLU A 26 7.47 -13.48 16.15
CA GLU A 26 6.91 -14.44 15.20
C GLU A 26 6.57 -13.74 13.89
N SER A 27 6.80 -14.43 12.78
CA SER A 27 6.70 -13.83 11.46
C SER A 27 6.59 -14.90 10.39
N ILE A 28 6.71 -14.46 9.13
CA ILE A 28 6.65 -15.32 7.95
C ILE A 28 7.70 -16.43 7.94
N TRP A 29 8.82 -16.25 8.65
CA TRP A 29 9.93 -17.21 8.71
C TRP A 29 10.15 -17.84 10.10
N LEU A 30 9.45 -17.42 11.15
CA LEU A 30 9.60 -17.96 12.51
C LEU A 30 8.25 -18.28 13.16
N ASP A 31 8.15 -19.48 13.71
CA ASP A 31 7.03 -19.93 14.56
C ASP A 31 7.62 -20.65 15.79
N VAL A 32 7.17 -20.29 16.98
CA VAL A 32 7.62 -20.93 18.21
C VAL A 32 6.48 -21.64 18.93
N LYS A 33 6.74 -22.87 19.38
CA LYS A 33 5.79 -23.69 20.11
C LYS A 33 6.22 -23.85 21.56
N ARG A 34 5.28 -23.60 22.47
CA ARG A 34 5.49 -23.83 23.92
C ARG A 34 5.64 -25.30 24.29
N GLY A 35 5.01 -26.20 23.53
CA GLY A 35 5.00 -27.63 23.82
C GLY A 35 5.19 -28.47 22.56
N VAL A 36 5.55 -29.74 22.76
CA VAL A 36 5.74 -30.71 21.67
C VAL A 36 4.43 -30.98 20.93
N TYR A 37 4.53 -31.24 19.62
CA TYR A 37 3.40 -31.73 18.85
C TYR A 37 2.94 -33.08 19.43
N PRO A 38 1.65 -33.27 19.71
CA PRO A 38 1.14 -34.53 20.25
C PRO A 38 1.04 -35.58 19.13
N LEU A 39 2.19 -36.12 18.70
CA LEU A 39 2.28 -36.99 17.52
C LEU A 39 1.57 -38.35 17.65
N ASP A 40 1.13 -38.72 18.85
CA ASP A 40 0.32 -39.91 19.10
C ASP A 40 -1.19 -39.66 18.93
N GLN A 41 -1.58 -38.39 18.79
CA GLN A 41 -2.95 -37.99 18.52
C GLN A 41 -3.09 -37.60 17.04
N PRO A 42 -4.21 -37.87 16.37
CA PRO A 42 -4.37 -37.62 14.94
C PRO A 42 -4.09 -36.18 14.50
N LYS A 43 -4.47 -35.21 15.35
CA LYS A 43 -4.26 -33.78 15.12
C LYS A 43 -2.78 -33.36 15.09
N GLY A 44 -1.92 -34.01 15.88
CA GLY A 44 -0.51 -33.61 16.01
C GLY A 44 0.29 -33.76 14.71
N PRO A 45 0.25 -34.93 14.03
CA PRO A 45 0.87 -35.11 12.73
C PRO A 45 0.29 -34.24 11.61
N GLU A 46 -1.00 -33.89 11.68
CA GLU A 46 -1.63 -32.95 10.74
C GLU A 46 -1.11 -31.54 10.92
N GLU A 47 -1.06 -31.06 12.17
CA GLU A 47 -0.57 -29.73 12.51
C GLU A 47 0.91 -29.57 12.15
N LEU A 48 1.74 -30.56 12.47
CA LEU A 48 3.16 -30.58 12.06
C LEU A 48 3.32 -30.48 10.54
N ALA A 49 2.60 -31.32 9.78
CA ALA A 49 2.72 -31.31 8.32
C ALA A 49 2.24 -29.99 7.71
N LYS A 50 1.13 -29.44 8.23
CA LYS A 50 0.58 -28.15 7.81
C LYS A 50 1.59 -27.01 8.05
N ASP A 51 2.16 -26.92 9.25
CA ASP A 51 3.10 -25.85 9.60
C ASP A 51 4.37 -25.94 8.73
N VAL A 52 4.94 -27.15 8.58
CA VAL A 52 6.13 -27.38 7.76
C VAL A 52 5.89 -27.07 6.29
N ALA A 53 4.76 -27.49 5.73
CA ALA A 53 4.40 -27.17 4.34
C ALA A 53 4.14 -25.68 4.13
N ALA A 54 3.58 -24.98 5.13
CA ALA A 54 3.36 -23.53 5.06
C ALA A 54 4.69 -22.78 4.93
N PHE A 55 5.70 -23.14 5.73
CA PHE A 55 7.05 -22.58 5.59
C PHE A 55 7.73 -22.99 4.29
N ALA A 56 7.54 -24.23 3.82
CA ALA A 56 8.10 -24.65 2.53
C ALA A 56 7.54 -23.88 1.32
N ASN A 57 6.35 -23.29 1.48
CA ASN A 57 5.69 -22.44 0.49
C ASN A 57 6.08 -20.97 0.56
N THR A 58 7.00 -20.57 1.47
CA THR A 58 7.60 -19.23 1.45
C THR A 58 8.88 -19.23 0.58
N PRO A 59 9.32 -18.07 0.06
CA PRO A 59 10.55 -17.99 -0.73
C PRO A 59 11.80 -18.42 0.03
N ASP A 60 11.90 -18.07 1.32
CA ASP A 60 13.10 -18.27 2.14
C ASP A 60 13.04 -19.52 3.05
N GLY A 61 11.89 -20.17 3.11
CA GLY A 61 11.61 -21.21 4.10
C GLY A 61 11.30 -20.63 5.49
N GLY A 62 11.71 -21.33 6.55
CA GLY A 62 11.59 -20.85 7.91
C GLY A 62 12.02 -21.82 9.00
N LEU A 63 11.79 -21.41 10.25
CA LEU A 63 12.16 -22.13 11.47
C LEU A 63 10.93 -22.37 12.33
N ILE A 64 10.76 -23.61 12.77
CA ILE A 64 9.84 -23.96 13.86
C ILE A 64 10.67 -24.35 15.07
N LEU A 65 10.47 -23.64 16.18
CA LEU A 65 11.21 -23.89 17.43
C LEU A 65 10.26 -24.34 18.53
N VAL A 66 10.48 -25.54 19.06
CA VAL A 66 9.68 -26.05 20.18
C VAL A 66 10.47 -26.00 21.47
N GLY A 67 9.92 -25.29 22.44
CA GLY A 67 10.55 -25.03 23.73
C GLY A 67 10.73 -23.55 24.02
N PHE A 68 9.90 -22.69 23.42
CA PHE A 68 9.84 -21.26 23.67
C PHE A 68 8.38 -20.84 23.91
N SER A 69 8.16 -19.78 24.68
CA SER A 69 6.85 -19.16 24.82
C SER A 69 6.87 -17.74 24.30
N THR A 70 5.76 -17.32 23.71
CA THR A 70 5.51 -15.95 23.29
C THR A 70 4.78 -15.15 24.37
N ARG A 71 4.89 -13.83 24.28
CA ARG A 71 3.98 -12.87 24.87
C ARG A 71 3.35 -12.05 23.75
N LYS A 72 2.09 -11.65 23.93
CA LYS A 72 1.42 -10.76 22.99
C LYS A 72 1.68 -9.31 23.38
N GLU A 73 2.24 -8.54 22.46
CA GLU A 73 2.59 -7.13 22.66
C GLU A 73 2.14 -6.34 21.41
N HIS A 74 1.23 -5.37 21.59
CA HIS A 74 0.66 -4.58 20.50
C HIS A 74 0.05 -5.38 19.33
N GLY A 75 -0.47 -6.58 19.60
CA GLY A 75 -1.07 -7.44 18.58
C GLY A 75 -0.11 -8.46 17.98
N GLU A 76 1.19 -8.31 18.18
CA GLU A 76 2.24 -9.22 17.69
C GLU A 76 2.63 -10.24 18.76
N GLU A 77 3.03 -11.44 18.35
CA GLU A 77 3.63 -12.44 19.25
C GLU A 77 5.16 -12.31 19.26
N ILE A 78 5.72 -12.05 20.45
CA ILE A 78 7.16 -11.87 20.66
C ILE A 78 7.67 -13.02 21.51
N VAL A 79 8.77 -13.67 21.10
CA VAL A 79 9.43 -14.71 21.89
C VAL A 79 9.89 -14.12 23.22
N ASP A 80 9.28 -14.58 24.32
CA ASP A 80 9.45 -13.99 25.65
C ASP A 80 10.37 -14.82 26.55
N ALA A 81 10.26 -16.15 26.47
CA ALA A 81 11.01 -17.03 27.36
C ALA A 81 11.33 -18.39 26.76
N LEU A 82 12.46 -18.94 27.21
CA LEU A 82 12.81 -20.34 27.02
C LEU A 82 11.96 -21.22 27.94
N LYS A 83 11.28 -22.21 27.35
CA LYS A 83 10.46 -23.22 28.00
C LYS A 83 10.93 -24.60 27.56
N LEU A 84 12.10 -25.00 28.04
CA LEU A 84 12.71 -26.27 27.67
C LEU A 84 11.72 -27.43 27.81
N VAL A 85 11.71 -28.31 26.82
CA VAL A 85 10.84 -29.49 26.81
C VAL A 85 11.64 -30.74 27.19
N PRO A 86 11.03 -31.76 27.81
CA PRO A 86 11.72 -33.02 28.11
C PRO A 86 12.09 -33.80 26.84
N ARG A 87 13.37 -34.19 26.70
CA ARG A 87 13.89 -34.99 25.58
C ARG A 87 13.10 -36.28 25.35
N LYS A 88 12.59 -36.89 26.42
CA LYS A 88 11.79 -38.13 26.40
C LYS A 88 10.47 -38.01 25.63
N LEU A 89 9.96 -36.79 25.44
CA LEU A 89 8.71 -36.53 24.70
C LEU A 89 8.94 -36.37 23.19
N ILE A 90 10.20 -36.40 22.74
CA ILE A 90 10.56 -36.13 21.35
C ILE A 90 11.15 -37.37 20.70
N ASN A 91 10.57 -37.78 19.58
CA ASN A 91 11.11 -38.80 18.71
C ASN A 91 11.42 -38.17 17.35
N LEU A 92 12.68 -37.78 17.13
CA LEU A 92 13.10 -37.05 15.92
C LEU A 92 12.77 -37.83 14.63
N ASP A 93 12.92 -39.16 14.66
CA ASP A 93 12.63 -39.99 13.49
C ASP A 93 11.13 -40.01 13.17
N LYS A 94 10.27 -39.96 14.18
CA LYS A 94 8.81 -39.83 13.99
C LYS A 94 8.44 -38.49 13.33
N TYR A 95 9.08 -37.38 13.75
CA TYR A 95 8.89 -36.07 13.10
C TYR A 95 9.31 -36.12 11.63
N ARG A 96 10.53 -36.60 11.34
CA ARG A 96 11.05 -36.74 9.98
C ARG A 96 10.16 -37.62 9.11
N GLN A 97 9.71 -38.76 9.64
CA GLN A 97 8.83 -39.67 8.93
C GLN A 97 7.48 -39.02 8.59
N ILE A 98 6.87 -38.30 9.53
CA ILE A 98 5.60 -37.60 9.29
C ILE A 98 5.77 -36.55 8.20
N ILE A 99 6.82 -35.71 8.29
CA ILE A 99 7.11 -34.69 7.27
C ILE A 99 7.29 -35.33 5.89
N ALA A 100 8.13 -36.36 5.80
CA ALA A 100 8.44 -37.03 4.54
C ALA A 100 7.24 -37.77 3.91
N THR A 101 6.28 -38.22 4.72
CA THR A 101 5.12 -38.98 4.23
C THR A 101 3.88 -38.14 3.99
N ARG A 102 3.77 -36.97 4.62
CA ARG A 102 2.57 -36.12 4.55
C ARG A 102 2.76 -34.84 3.74
N VAL A 103 3.97 -34.35 3.53
CA VAL A 103 4.21 -33.19 2.67
C VAL A 103 4.57 -33.65 1.26
N ILE A 104 3.89 -33.10 0.26
CA ILE A 104 4.01 -33.50 -1.15
C ILE A 104 4.17 -32.25 -2.03
N PRO A 105 5.17 -32.18 -2.92
CA PRO A 105 6.25 -33.15 -3.12
C PRO A 105 7.19 -33.23 -1.91
N ALA A 106 8.10 -34.20 -1.91
CA ALA A 106 9.05 -34.38 -0.82
C ALA A 106 9.97 -33.15 -0.67
N LEU A 107 10.09 -32.65 0.56
CA LEU A 107 10.93 -31.50 0.88
C LEU A 107 12.42 -31.83 0.81
N ARG A 108 13.22 -30.87 0.36
CA ARG A 108 14.69 -30.97 0.30
C ARG A 108 15.31 -30.38 1.55
N GLN A 109 16.28 -31.08 2.12
CA GLN A 109 17.18 -30.58 3.18
C GLN A 109 16.49 -30.07 4.47
N VAL A 110 15.27 -30.51 4.75
CA VAL A 110 14.63 -30.23 6.04
C VAL A 110 15.38 -30.95 7.15
N SER A 111 15.79 -30.21 8.18
CA SER A 111 16.43 -30.78 9.37
C SER A 111 15.44 -30.81 10.54
N VAL A 112 15.62 -31.80 11.40
CA VAL A 112 14.86 -31.95 12.65
C VAL A 112 15.87 -32.31 13.72
N ASP A 113 16.27 -31.31 14.49
CA ASP A 113 17.44 -31.35 15.37
C ASP A 113 17.05 -31.09 16.82
N TRP A 114 17.87 -31.60 17.73
CA TRP A 114 17.68 -31.43 19.16
C TRP A 114 18.86 -30.67 19.76
N ILE A 115 18.57 -29.59 20.46
CA ILE A 115 19.56 -28.81 21.19
C ILE A 115 19.33 -29.01 22.69
N GLU A 116 20.22 -29.75 23.34
CA GLU A 116 20.19 -29.96 24.79
C GLU A 116 20.70 -28.72 25.54
N ARG A 117 20.02 -28.38 26.65
CA ARG A 117 20.37 -27.22 27.49
C ARG A 117 20.60 -27.60 28.94
N GLU A 118 19.75 -28.47 29.45
CA GLU A 118 19.89 -29.09 30.75
C GLU A 118 19.74 -30.60 30.56
N THR A 119 20.21 -31.39 31.52
CA THR A 119 20.17 -32.85 31.43
C THR A 119 18.76 -33.36 31.10
N GLY A 120 18.57 -33.87 29.87
CA GLY A 120 17.29 -34.38 29.40
C GLY A 120 16.22 -33.32 29.08
N MET A 121 16.58 -32.03 29.02
CA MET A 121 15.70 -30.91 28.67
C MET A 121 16.36 -30.03 27.60
N GLY A 122 15.57 -29.54 26.65
CA GLY A 122 16.13 -28.80 25.52
C GLY A 122 15.07 -28.25 24.59
N VAL A 123 15.49 -27.93 23.37
CA VAL A 123 14.65 -27.36 22.31
C VAL A 123 14.72 -28.24 21.08
N LEU A 124 13.57 -28.47 20.45
CA LEU A 124 13.48 -29.09 19.13
C LEU A 124 13.49 -27.99 18.07
N VAL A 125 14.36 -28.16 17.08
CA VAL A 125 14.50 -27.26 15.94
C VAL A 125 14.05 -28.00 14.70
N ILE A 126 13.17 -27.38 13.92
CA ILE A 126 12.84 -27.84 12.58
C ILE A 126 13.25 -26.70 11.64
N ASP A 127 14.30 -26.92 10.85
CA ASP A 127 14.74 -25.96 9.83
C ASP A 127 14.19 -26.40 8.48
N ILE A 128 13.40 -25.52 7.88
CA ILE A 128 12.83 -25.67 6.55
C ILE A 128 13.59 -24.70 5.66
N PRO A 129 14.56 -25.16 4.87
CA PRO A 129 15.26 -24.27 3.93
C PRO A 129 14.35 -23.88 2.78
N ALA A 130 14.72 -22.79 2.09
CA ALA A 130 14.11 -22.38 0.83
C ALA A 130 14.00 -23.57 -0.13
N GLN A 131 12.79 -23.80 -0.63
CA GLN A 131 12.52 -24.89 -1.57
C GLN A 131 12.60 -24.38 -3.02
N PRO A 132 12.96 -25.24 -3.99
CA PRO A 132 12.96 -24.83 -5.39
C PRO A 132 11.55 -24.41 -5.81
N GLU A 133 11.44 -23.26 -6.47
CA GLU A 133 10.17 -22.71 -6.99
C GLU A 133 9.41 -23.74 -7.85
N ALA A 134 10.12 -24.53 -8.65
CA ALA A 134 9.53 -25.58 -9.48
C ALA A 134 8.89 -26.75 -8.67
N SER A 135 9.16 -26.85 -7.37
CA SER A 135 8.52 -27.84 -6.47
C SER A 135 7.33 -27.27 -5.72
N GLN A 136 7.15 -25.95 -5.75
CA GLN A 136 6.03 -25.28 -5.10
C GLN A 136 4.78 -25.29 -6.01
N PRO A 137 3.57 -25.27 -5.44
CA PRO A 137 3.28 -25.29 -4.00
C PRO A 137 3.31 -26.71 -3.41
N PHE A 138 3.76 -26.82 -2.16
CA PHE A 138 3.68 -28.01 -1.32
C PHE A 138 2.28 -28.16 -0.73
N ALA A 139 1.79 -29.40 -0.74
CA ALA A 139 0.49 -29.80 -0.27
C ALA A 139 0.60 -30.81 0.89
N VAL A 140 -0.47 -30.89 1.66
CA VAL A 140 -0.68 -31.90 2.70
C VAL A 140 -2.06 -32.54 2.54
N PRO A 141 -2.31 -33.75 3.07
CA PRO A 141 -3.66 -34.27 3.17
C PRO A 141 -4.58 -33.26 3.87
N ALA A 142 -5.77 -33.03 3.30
CA ALA A 142 -6.70 -32.06 3.86
C ALA A 142 -7.12 -32.47 5.28
N PRO A 143 -7.26 -31.52 6.23
CA PRO A 143 -7.71 -31.82 7.58
C PRO A 143 -9.12 -32.39 7.52
N THR A 144 -9.35 -33.56 8.12
CA THR A 144 -10.71 -34.16 8.21
C THR A 144 -11.40 -33.82 9.52
N GLY A 145 -10.66 -33.28 10.50
CA GLY A 145 -11.16 -33.09 11.87
C GLY A 145 -11.45 -34.40 12.61
N THR A 146 -11.07 -35.56 12.05
CA THR A 146 -11.30 -36.90 12.62
C THR A 146 -10.00 -37.69 12.72
N VAL A 147 -10.06 -38.95 13.19
CA VAL A 147 -8.87 -39.82 13.34
C VAL A 147 -8.30 -40.28 11.99
N GLU A 148 -9.10 -40.24 10.92
CA GLU A 148 -8.67 -40.68 9.59
C GLU A 148 -8.15 -39.53 8.74
N VAL A 149 -6.94 -39.68 8.22
CA VAL A 149 -6.35 -38.77 7.22
C VAL A 149 -7.15 -38.86 5.92
N SER A 150 -7.46 -37.71 5.29
CA SER A 150 -8.13 -37.71 3.99
C SER A 150 -7.27 -38.44 2.96
N LYS A 151 -7.79 -39.54 2.40
CA LYS A 151 -7.11 -40.29 1.35
C LYS A 151 -7.28 -39.68 -0.04
N THR A 152 -8.18 -38.69 -0.18
CA THR A 152 -8.63 -38.17 -1.48
C THR A 152 -8.59 -36.66 -1.60
N ALA A 153 -8.48 -35.93 -0.49
CA ALA A 153 -8.39 -34.47 -0.49
C ALA A 153 -7.02 -34.00 -0.02
N VAL A 154 -6.50 -32.98 -0.70
CA VAL A 154 -5.25 -32.28 -0.37
C VAL A 154 -5.57 -30.82 -0.10
N GLY A 155 -4.80 -30.20 0.79
CA GLY A 155 -4.82 -28.76 1.05
C GLY A 155 -3.41 -28.19 0.87
N PHE A 156 -3.34 -26.93 0.45
CA PHE A 156 -2.08 -26.21 0.25
C PHE A 156 -2.00 -25.09 1.29
N PRO A 157 -1.23 -25.28 2.37
CA PRO A 157 -1.10 -24.27 3.40
C PRO A 157 -0.15 -23.17 2.92
N ILE A 158 -0.59 -21.91 3.02
CA ILE A 158 0.16 -20.71 2.63
C ILE A 158 0.38 -19.87 3.89
N ARG A 159 1.62 -19.42 4.09
CA ARG A 159 1.98 -18.61 5.26
C ARG A 159 1.84 -17.12 4.94
N THR A 160 1.12 -16.39 5.80
CA THR A 160 0.86 -14.95 5.67
C THR A 160 1.10 -14.30 7.03
N GLY A 161 2.21 -13.57 7.18
CA GLY A 161 2.64 -13.08 8.50
C GLY A 161 2.93 -14.22 9.47
N ASP A 162 2.33 -14.21 10.66
CA ASP A 162 2.40 -15.27 11.66
C ASP A 162 1.35 -16.39 11.44
N ALA A 163 0.37 -16.16 10.55
CA ALA A 163 -0.74 -17.07 10.30
C ALA A 163 -0.49 -18.02 9.12
N THR A 164 -1.23 -19.13 9.10
CA THR A 164 -1.29 -20.07 7.98
C THR A 164 -2.72 -20.14 7.46
N VAL A 165 -2.92 -19.78 6.20
CA VAL A 165 -4.19 -19.87 5.47
C VAL A 165 -4.16 -21.05 4.50
N TRP A 166 -5.32 -21.55 4.09
CA TRP A 166 -5.41 -22.59 3.06
C TRP A 166 -5.65 -21.93 1.71
N LEU A 167 -4.93 -22.39 0.69
CA LEU A 167 -5.22 -22.00 -0.69
C LEU A 167 -6.66 -22.38 -1.03
N HIS A 168 -7.40 -21.47 -1.66
CA HIS A 168 -8.81 -21.69 -1.95
C HIS A 168 -8.99 -22.79 -3.02
N PRO A 169 -10.06 -23.60 -2.95
CA PRO A 169 -10.34 -24.65 -3.94
C PRO A 169 -10.31 -24.17 -5.40
N HIS A 170 -10.71 -22.92 -5.66
CA HIS A 170 -10.67 -22.32 -6.98
C HIS A 170 -9.22 -22.13 -7.50
N ASP A 171 -8.32 -21.62 -6.66
CA ASP A 171 -6.91 -21.43 -7.03
C ASP A 171 -6.23 -22.77 -7.31
N ILE A 172 -6.54 -23.81 -6.52
CA ILE A 172 -6.08 -25.18 -6.76
C ILE A 172 -6.53 -25.68 -8.14
N GLN A 173 -7.81 -25.51 -8.47
CA GLN A 173 -8.35 -25.90 -9.78
C GLN A 173 -7.68 -25.12 -10.92
N ARG A 174 -7.43 -23.82 -10.73
CA ARG A 174 -6.75 -22.95 -11.69
C ARG A 174 -5.33 -23.41 -11.96
N TYR A 175 -4.50 -23.60 -10.92
CA TYR A 175 -3.13 -24.08 -11.09
C TYR A 175 -3.08 -25.45 -11.77
N ALA A 176 -4.00 -26.35 -11.41
CA ALA A 176 -4.13 -27.64 -12.07
C ALA A 176 -4.45 -27.49 -13.57
N ARG A 177 -5.36 -26.58 -13.95
CA ARG A 177 -5.68 -26.31 -15.37
C ARG A 177 -4.51 -25.71 -16.14
N MET A 178 -3.82 -24.74 -15.55
CA MET A 178 -2.65 -24.12 -16.17
C MET A 178 -1.56 -25.16 -16.45
N GLY A 179 -1.27 -26.03 -15.48
CA GLY A 179 -0.35 -27.15 -15.67
C GLY A 179 -0.80 -28.11 -16.78
N TRP A 180 -2.10 -28.44 -16.81
CA TRP A 180 -2.67 -29.33 -17.82
C TRP A 180 -2.55 -28.75 -19.24
N ALA A 181 -2.92 -27.48 -19.42
CA ALA A 181 -2.81 -26.77 -20.70
C ALA A 181 -1.36 -26.67 -21.18
N SER A 182 -0.43 -26.38 -20.26
CA SER A 182 1.01 -26.26 -20.55
C SER A 182 1.65 -27.59 -20.93
N SER A 183 1.12 -28.70 -20.41
CA SER A 183 1.64 -30.05 -20.68
C SER A 183 1.23 -30.62 -22.04
N GLY A 184 0.29 -29.99 -22.76
CA GLY A 184 -0.29 -30.52 -24.00
C GLY A 184 -1.14 -31.78 -23.79
N ALA A 185 -1.36 -32.22 -22.54
CA ALA A 185 -2.24 -33.33 -22.24
C ALA A 185 -3.69 -32.96 -22.58
N GLN A 186 -4.41 -33.85 -23.25
CA GLN A 186 -5.87 -33.70 -23.36
C GLN A 186 -6.49 -33.92 -21.98
N ALA A 187 -7.31 -32.97 -21.53
CA ALA A 187 -8.11 -33.19 -20.33
C ALA A 187 -8.99 -34.44 -20.56
N PRO A 188 -9.12 -35.35 -19.58
CA PRO A 188 -10.02 -36.47 -19.74
C PRO A 188 -11.41 -35.93 -20.09
N GLN A 189 -11.94 -36.31 -21.26
CA GLN A 189 -13.27 -35.90 -21.69
C GLN A 189 -14.28 -36.34 -20.63
N ARG A 190 -14.78 -35.36 -19.86
CA ARG A 190 -15.90 -35.59 -18.94
C ARG A 190 -17.19 -35.53 -19.74
N ASN A 191 -17.68 -36.69 -20.17
CA ASN A 191 -19.07 -36.88 -20.54
C ASN A 191 -19.93 -36.95 -19.25
N GLY A 192 -19.95 -35.88 -18.47
CA GLY A 192 -20.79 -35.75 -17.27
C GLY A 192 -21.65 -34.51 -17.36
N GLU A 193 -22.88 -34.59 -16.86
CA GLU A 193 -23.77 -33.43 -16.72
C GLU A 193 -23.05 -32.27 -16.01
N PRO A 194 -23.35 -31.01 -16.35
CA PRO A 194 -22.73 -29.86 -15.71
C PRO A 194 -22.93 -29.93 -14.19
N LYS A 195 -21.82 -30.10 -13.47
CA LYS A 195 -21.80 -30.23 -12.00
C LYS A 195 -22.28 -28.96 -11.30
N TYR A 196 -22.13 -27.81 -11.95
CA TYR A 196 -22.43 -26.49 -11.40
C TYR A 196 -23.58 -25.85 -12.18
N ILE A 197 -24.40 -25.09 -11.46
CA ILE A 197 -25.54 -24.36 -12.04
C ILE A 197 -25.20 -22.87 -11.99
N ILE A 198 -25.59 -22.13 -13.03
CA ILE A 198 -25.39 -20.69 -13.10
C ILE A 198 -26.16 -20.02 -11.97
N GLY A 199 -25.43 -19.26 -11.14
CA GLY A 199 -25.94 -18.63 -9.93
C GLY A 199 -26.19 -19.60 -8.76
N GLY A 200 -25.87 -20.89 -8.90
CA GLY A 200 -25.99 -21.90 -7.84
C GLY A 200 -24.87 -21.81 -6.81
N GLY A 201 -25.14 -22.16 -5.54
CA GLY A 201 -24.22 -21.96 -4.42
C GLY A 201 -24.81 -21.01 -3.38
N GLU A 202 -24.48 -19.73 -3.50
CA GLU A 202 -25.02 -18.67 -2.64
C GLU A 202 -26.53 -18.40 -2.90
N PRO A 203 -27.39 -18.40 -1.86
CA PRO A 203 -28.81 -18.12 -2.03
C PRO A 203 -29.10 -16.75 -2.65
N GLY A 204 -30.08 -16.69 -3.56
CA GLY A 204 -30.57 -15.44 -4.15
C GLY A 204 -29.89 -15.01 -5.46
N TRP A 205 -28.83 -15.70 -5.90
CA TRP A 205 -28.07 -15.30 -7.10
C TRP A 205 -28.46 -16.02 -8.40
N ILE A 206 -29.17 -17.16 -8.31
CA ILE A 206 -29.64 -17.94 -9.47
C ILE A 206 -30.33 -17.05 -10.51
N GLY A 207 -31.38 -16.31 -10.11
CA GLY A 207 -32.14 -15.48 -11.04
C GLY A 207 -31.33 -14.31 -11.62
N ALA A 208 -30.47 -13.69 -10.82
CA ALA A 208 -29.66 -12.57 -11.27
C ALA A 208 -28.59 -13.01 -12.29
N PHE A 209 -27.92 -14.14 -12.04
CA PHE A 209 -26.85 -14.65 -12.90
C PHE A 209 -27.40 -15.31 -14.17
N GLN A 210 -28.55 -15.98 -14.10
CA GLN A 210 -29.24 -16.50 -15.29
C GLN A 210 -29.72 -15.36 -16.19
N HIS A 211 -30.31 -14.31 -15.62
CA HIS A 211 -30.68 -13.14 -16.42
C HIS A 211 -29.47 -12.44 -17.05
N ALA A 212 -28.36 -12.34 -16.31
CA ALA A 212 -27.11 -11.81 -16.86
C ALA A 212 -26.62 -12.65 -18.07
N GLN A 213 -26.70 -13.98 -17.98
CA GLN A 213 -26.37 -14.87 -19.10
C GLN A 213 -27.24 -14.62 -20.33
N GLU A 214 -28.56 -14.46 -20.15
CA GLU A 214 -29.49 -14.15 -21.26
C GLU A 214 -29.10 -12.84 -21.95
N VAL A 215 -28.85 -11.79 -21.17
CA VAL A 215 -28.42 -10.47 -21.69
C VAL A 215 -27.08 -10.57 -22.44
N LEU A 216 -26.12 -11.32 -21.91
CA LEU A 216 -24.81 -11.51 -22.55
C LEU A 216 -24.92 -12.30 -23.87
N ALA A 217 -25.83 -13.27 -23.93
CA ALA A 217 -26.09 -14.03 -25.15
C ALA A 217 -26.71 -13.15 -26.27
N GLU A 218 -27.54 -12.17 -25.92
CA GLU A 218 -28.04 -11.17 -26.87
C GLU A 218 -26.92 -10.29 -27.46
N GLU A 219 -25.80 -10.14 -26.74
CA GLU A 219 -24.60 -9.40 -27.17
C GLU A 219 -23.54 -10.29 -27.85
N ASP A 220 -23.88 -11.53 -28.22
CA ASP A 220 -22.97 -12.51 -28.83
C ASP A 220 -21.76 -12.90 -27.93
N VAL A 221 -21.93 -12.78 -26.60
CA VAL A 221 -20.92 -13.18 -25.61
C VAL A 221 -21.25 -14.56 -25.07
N THR A 222 -20.41 -15.55 -25.40
CA THR A 222 -20.55 -16.91 -24.87
C THR A 222 -19.79 -17.08 -23.56
N LEU A 223 -20.54 -17.20 -22.47
CA LEU A 223 -20.01 -17.39 -21.11
C LEU A 223 -19.29 -18.74 -20.91
N GLY A 224 -19.76 -19.78 -21.59
CA GLY A 224 -19.32 -21.16 -21.43
C GLY A 224 -19.88 -21.85 -20.18
N ASN A 225 -19.31 -23.00 -19.79
CA ASN A 225 -19.83 -23.80 -18.67
C ASN A 225 -19.34 -23.26 -17.32
N PRO A 226 -20.21 -23.20 -16.29
CA PRO A 226 -19.77 -22.85 -14.93
C PRO A 226 -18.83 -23.92 -14.38
N VAL A 227 -17.77 -23.48 -13.70
CA VAL A 227 -16.72 -24.36 -13.16
C VAL A 227 -16.61 -24.30 -11.64
N SER A 228 -17.35 -23.38 -11.03
CA SER A 228 -17.51 -23.20 -9.60
C SER A 228 -18.97 -22.96 -9.26
N ASP A 229 -19.32 -23.16 -7.98
CA ASP A 229 -20.49 -22.50 -7.40
C ASP A 229 -20.21 -20.99 -7.28
N VAL A 230 -21.27 -20.21 -7.14
CA VAL A 230 -21.18 -18.84 -6.63
C VAL A 230 -20.64 -18.90 -5.21
N SER A 231 -19.61 -18.11 -4.93
CA SER A 231 -19.05 -17.96 -3.59
C SER A 231 -18.95 -16.49 -3.21
N SER A 232 -19.15 -16.20 -1.92
CA SER A 232 -18.88 -14.88 -1.35
C SER A 232 -17.39 -14.51 -1.47
N VAL A 233 -17.11 -13.31 -2.00
CA VAL A 233 -15.75 -12.76 -2.11
C VAL A 233 -15.81 -11.24 -1.87
N GLY A 234 -15.12 -10.74 -0.84
CA GLY A 234 -15.16 -9.32 -0.47
C GLY A 234 -16.61 -8.82 -0.24
N PRO A 235 -17.02 -7.68 -0.81
CA PRO A 235 -18.38 -7.13 -0.65
C PRO A 235 -19.45 -7.82 -1.51
N GLY A 236 -19.11 -8.85 -2.28
CA GLY A 236 -20.00 -9.44 -3.29
C GLY A 236 -19.84 -10.95 -3.44
N VAL A 237 -20.22 -11.45 -4.60
CA VAL A 237 -20.08 -12.85 -4.98
C VAL A 237 -19.44 -12.99 -6.36
N ALA A 238 -18.82 -14.13 -6.63
CA ALA A 238 -18.26 -14.45 -7.93
C ALA A 238 -18.57 -15.90 -8.33
N GLN A 239 -18.72 -16.14 -9.63
CA GLN A 239 -18.76 -17.47 -10.23
C GLN A 239 -17.84 -17.52 -11.44
N HIS A 240 -17.08 -18.60 -11.58
CA HIS A 240 -16.11 -18.77 -12.67
C HIS A 240 -16.66 -19.67 -13.77
N PHE A 241 -16.22 -19.41 -14.99
CA PHE A 241 -16.67 -20.08 -16.20
C PHE A 241 -15.50 -20.48 -17.11
N GLU A 242 -15.65 -21.61 -17.80
CA GLU A 242 -14.76 -22.03 -18.89
C GLU A 242 -14.98 -21.17 -20.14
N ALA A 243 -13.91 -20.73 -20.82
CA ALA A 243 -14.00 -20.18 -22.17
C ALA A 243 -13.52 -21.24 -23.19
N PRO A 244 -14.39 -21.77 -24.07
CA PRO A 244 -13.99 -22.77 -25.05
C PRO A 244 -12.85 -22.27 -25.95
N GLY A 245 -11.76 -23.04 -26.03
CA GLY A 245 -10.60 -22.72 -26.88
C GLY A 245 -9.65 -21.65 -26.34
N GLN A 246 -9.80 -21.22 -25.09
CA GLN A 246 -8.91 -20.25 -24.44
C GLN A 246 -8.28 -20.82 -23.17
N SER A 247 -7.09 -20.32 -22.81
CA SER A 247 -6.36 -20.72 -21.59
C SER A 247 -6.97 -20.17 -20.30
N LEU A 248 -7.66 -19.03 -20.39
CA LEU A 248 -8.31 -18.34 -19.28
C LEU A 248 -9.78 -18.06 -19.62
N GLY A 249 -10.63 -18.17 -18.60
CA GLY A 249 -12.08 -18.14 -18.71
C GLY A 249 -12.69 -16.77 -18.41
N TRP A 250 -13.91 -16.81 -17.88
CA TRP A 250 -14.64 -15.62 -17.44
C TRP A 250 -15.04 -15.71 -15.98
N VAL A 251 -15.21 -14.55 -15.34
CA VAL A 251 -15.75 -14.43 -13.98
C VAL A 251 -16.99 -13.55 -14.02
N LEU A 252 -18.11 -14.06 -13.54
CA LEU A 252 -19.32 -13.27 -13.34
C LEU A 252 -19.35 -12.81 -11.88
N GLY A 253 -19.09 -11.53 -11.66
CA GLY A 253 -19.11 -10.89 -10.34
C GLY A 253 -20.44 -10.20 -10.08
N GLY A 254 -20.93 -10.26 -8.84
CA GLY A 254 -22.18 -9.60 -8.44
C GLY A 254 -22.05 -8.89 -7.09
N GLN A 255 -22.62 -7.69 -7.00
CA GLN A 255 -22.81 -6.96 -5.74
C GLN A 255 -24.29 -6.74 -5.47
N SER A 256 -24.67 -6.72 -4.18
CA SER A 256 -26.03 -6.39 -3.78
C SER A 256 -26.46 -5.05 -4.39
N ASN A 257 -27.63 -5.02 -5.02
CA ASN A 257 -28.21 -3.86 -5.72
C ASN A 257 -27.47 -3.39 -6.98
N GLN A 258 -26.60 -4.21 -7.57
CA GLN A 258 -26.02 -3.96 -8.88
C GLN A 258 -26.28 -5.13 -9.84
N ARG A 259 -26.26 -4.85 -11.15
CA ARG A 259 -26.29 -5.92 -12.16
C ARG A 259 -24.96 -6.68 -12.14
N PRO A 260 -24.96 -8.01 -12.30
CA PRO A 260 -23.72 -8.77 -12.44
C PRO A 260 -22.88 -8.26 -13.61
N VAL A 261 -21.57 -8.26 -13.45
CA VAL A 261 -20.59 -7.84 -14.46
C VAL A 261 -19.75 -9.04 -14.85
N LEU A 262 -19.61 -9.27 -16.15
CA LEU A 262 -18.78 -10.33 -16.68
C LEU A 262 -17.37 -9.79 -16.92
N VAL A 263 -16.34 -10.46 -16.40
CA VAL A 263 -14.97 -9.96 -16.41
C VAL A 263 -14.05 -11.06 -16.94
N ALA A 264 -13.16 -10.72 -17.86
CA ALA A 264 -12.13 -11.65 -18.32
C ALA A 264 -11.27 -12.10 -17.12
N GLU A 265 -10.99 -13.40 -17.00
CA GLU A 265 -10.26 -13.95 -15.84
C GLU A 265 -8.90 -13.26 -15.64
N GLU A 266 -8.21 -12.86 -16.71
CA GLU A 266 -6.95 -12.10 -16.64
C GLU A 266 -7.09 -10.78 -15.85
N ILE A 267 -8.19 -10.07 -16.05
CA ILE A 267 -8.50 -8.80 -15.38
C ILE A 267 -8.92 -9.06 -13.94
N TRP A 268 -9.67 -10.14 -13.70
CA TRP A 268 -10.01 -10.58 -12.35
C TRP A 268 -8.75 -10.87 -11.52
N GLN A 269 -7.75 -11.49 -12.13
CA GLN A 269 -6.47 -11.76 -11.45
C GLN A 269 -5.68 -10.50 -11.19
N ALA A 270 -5.69 -9.54 -12.12
CA ALA A 270 -5.13 -8.23 -11.88
C ALA A 270 -5.79 -7.50 -10.69
N LEU A 271 -7.11 -7.63 -10.51
CA LEU A 271 -7.79 -7.10 -9.32
C LEU A 271 -7.27 -7.74 -8.03
N LEU A 272 -7.16 -9.07 -8.00
CA LEU A 272 -6.67 -9.78 -6.83
C LEU A 272 -5.22 -9.39 -6.49
N GLU A 273 -4.36 -9.27 -7.50
CA GLU A 273 -2.96 -8.84 -7.34
C GLU A 273 -2.88 -7.40 -6.82
N GLN A 274 -3.61 -6.45 -7.43
CA GLN A 274 -3.54 -5.05 -7.01
C GLN A 274 -4.12 -4.82 -5.61
N GLY A 275 -5.05 -5.66 -5.17
CA GLY A 275 -5.63 -5.59 -3.82
C GLY A 275 -4.88 -6.42 -2.77
N SER A 276 -3.91 -7.25 -3.16
CA SER A 276 -3.23 -8.17 -2.23
C SER A 276 -2.36 -7.47 -1.19
N GLY A 277 -2.09 -6.18 -1.38
CA GLY A 277 -1.43 -5.34 -0.39
C GLY A 277 -2.33 -4.94 0.80
N SER A 278 -3.63 -5.27 0.76
CA SER A 278 -4.55 -4.91 1.83
C SER A 278 -4.16 -5.60 3.17
N PRO A 279 -4.10 -4.86 4.29
CA PRO A 279 -3.68 -5.42 5.58
C PRO A 279 -4.54 -6.56 6.11
N ASP A 280 -5.80 -6.66 5.69
CA ASP A 280 -6.72 -7.72 6.12
C ASP A 280 -6.73 -8.94 5.19
N GLY A 281 -5.93 -8.92 4.11
CA GLY A 281 -5.84 -10.02 3.16
C GLY A 281 -7.09 -10.19 2.29
N GLU A 282 -7.94 -9.16 2.15
CA GLU A 282 -9.14 -9.19 1.30
C GLU A 282 -9.01 -8.25 0.08
N PRO A 283 -8.45 -8.69 -1.06
CA PRO A 283 -8.22 -7.83 -2.23
C PRO A 283 -9.47 -7.13 -2.76
N LEU A 284 -10.56 -7.88 -2.94
CA LEU A 284 -11.84 -7.32 -3.40
C LEU A 284 -12.61 -6.61 -2.29
N GLY A 285 -12.32 -6.93 -1.03
CA GLY A 285 -12.76 -6.13 0.13
C GLY A 285 -12.19 -4.71 0.09
N ALA A 286 -10.93 -4.60 -0.31
CA ALA A 286 -10.21 -3.34 -0.47
C ALA A 286 -10.64 -2.58 -1.74
N LEU A 287 -10.45 -3.17 -2.91
CA LEU A 287 -10.65 -2.52 -4.21
C LEU A 287 -12.11 -2.42 -4.65
N GLY A 288 -12.95 -3.38 -4.25
CA GLY A 288 -14.30 -3.54 -4.76
C GLY A 288 -14.38 -4.37 -6.03
N PHE A 289 -15.52 -4.28 -6.72
CA PHE A 289 -15.84 -5.02 -7.94
C PHE A 289 -15.93 -4.10 -9.14
N PRO A 290 -15.72 -4.63 -10.37
CA PRO A 290 -16.03 -3.92 -11.61
C PRO A 290 -17.46 -3.38 -11.63
N ALA A 291 -17.60 -2.08 -11.88
CA ALA A 291 -18.84 -1.34 -11.80
C ALA A 291 -18.86 -0.22 -12.87
N GLU A 292 -19.19 -0.58 -14.12
CA GLU A 292 -19.31 0.41 -15.21
C GLU A 292 -20.72 1.04 -15.26
N ASP A 293 -21.75 0.21 -15.42
CA ASP A 293 -23.14 0.65 -15.61
C ASP A 293 -24.06 -0.13 -14.65
N PRO A 294 -24.70 0.54 -13.67
CA PRO A 294 -25.58 -0.15 -12.72
C PRO A 294 -26.85 -0.72 -13.38
N THR A 295 -27.16 -0.31 -14.61
CA THR A 295 -28.40 -0.67 -15.29
C THR A 295 -28.26 -1.84 -16.26
N LYS A 296 -27.02 -2.18 -16.69
CA LYS A 296 -26.78 -3.18 -17.72
C LYS A 296 -25.57 -4.07 -17.40
N THR A 297 -25.75 -5.38 -17.54
CA THR A 297 -24.64 -6.33 -17.55
C THR A 297 -23.81 -6.13 -18.80
N ARG A 298 -22.51 -5.85 -18.64
CA ARG A 298 -21.55 -5.70 -19.74
C ARG A 298 -20.34 -6.61 -19.56
N PRO A 299 -19.74 -7.09 -20.67
CA PRO A 299 -18.46 -7.76 -20.64
C PRO A 299 -17.30 -6.76 -20.50
N VAL A 300 -16.47 -6.95 -19.49
CA VAL A 300 -15.14 -6.35 -19.38
C VAL A 300 -14.15 -7.35 -19.97
N ASP A 301 -13.88 -7.22 -21.26
CA ASP A 301 -13.07 -8.17 -22.02
C ASP A 301 -11.56 -7.93 -21.88
N ARG A 302 -10.75 -8.80 -22.48
CA ARG A 302 -9.28 -8.72 -22.45
C ARG A 302 -8.70 -7.47 -23.10
N ASN A 303 -9.47 -6.71 -23.88
CA ASN A 303 -9.03 -5.49 -24.54
C ASN A 303 -9.29 -4.24 -23.67
N ALA A 304 -10.01 -4.39 -22.55
CA ALA A 304 -10.22 -3.31 -21.61
C ALA A 304 -8.87 -2.77 -21.13
N THR A 305 -8.74 -1.45 -21.20
CA THR A 305 -7.59 -0.68 -20.70
C THR A 305 -7.91 0.05 -19.40
N VAL A 306 -9.20 0.21 -19.10
CA VAL A 306 -9.71 0.86 -17.90
C VAL A 306 -10.88 0.03 -17.38
N VAL A 307 -10.91 -0.24 -16.07
CA VAL A 307 -12.03 -0.93 -15.42
C VAL A 307 -12.40 -0.14 -14.17
N ALA A 308 -13.58 0.50 -14.19
CA ALA A 308 -14.11 1.22 -13.03
C ALA A 308 -14.49 0.23 -11.92
N LEU A 309 -14.16 0.56 -10.67
CA LEU A 309 -14.40 -0.28 -9.49
C LEU A 309 -15.24 0.44 -8.44
N ALA A 310 -16.10 -0.32 -7.75
CA ALA A 310 -16.92 0.19 -6.66
C ALA A 310 -17.18 -0.83 -5.55
N GLY A 311 -17.63 -0.32 -4.40
CA GLY A 311 -18.05 -1.12 -3.25
C GLY A 311 -16.93 -1.64 -2.35
N GLY A 312 -15.66 -1.33 -2.68
CA GLY A 312 -14.51 -1.60 -1.81
C GLY A 312 -14.34 -0.55 -0.72
N ARG A 313 -13.62 -0.90 0.35
CA ARG A 313 -13.30 0.03 1.46
C ARG A 313 -12.40 1.19 1.04
N TRP A 314 -11.60 1.01 0.00
CA TRP A 314 -10.76 2.08 -0.58
C TRP A 314 -11.56 3.09 -1.40
N GLY A 315 -12.88 2.91 -1.51
CA GLY A 315 -13.78 3.80 -2.23
C GLY A 315 -13.83 3.49 -3.71
N ARG A 316 -14.18 4.51 -4.51
CA ARG A 316 -14.20 4.39 -5.97
C ARG A 316 -12.78 4.50 -6.53
N GLY A 317 -12.52 3.74 -7.57
CA GLY A 317 -11.27 3.80 -8.30
C GLY A 317 -11.36 3.04 -9.60
N ARG A 318 -10.22 2.81 -10.21
CA ARG A 318 -10.13 2.13 -11.50
C ARG A 318 -8.86 1.30 -11.58
N LEU A 319 -8.95 0.15 -12.22
CA LEU A 319 -7.78 -0.51 -12.77
C LEU A 319 -7.43 0.12 -14.11
N LEU A 320 -6.15 0.43 -14.31
CA LEU A 320 -5.58 0.89 -15.55
C LEU A 320 -4.54 -0.10 -16.06
N ARG A 321 -4.61 -0.43 -17.34
CA ARG A 321 -3.62 -1.23 -18.03
C ARG A 321 -2.49 -0.33 -18.52
N ASP A 322 -1.25 -0.70 -18.22
CA ASP A 322 -0.11 0.10 -18.67
C ASP A 322 0.16 -0.05 -20.15
N THR A 323 0.49 1.07 -20.77
CA THR A 323 0.85 1.15 -22.19
C THR A 323 2.30 0.76 -22.48
N ASP A 324 3.16 0.72 -21.47
CA ASP A 324 4.61 0.85 -21.66
C ASP A 324 5.33 -0.52 -21.76
N GLN A 325 4.68 -1.59 -21.30
CA GLN A 325 5.21 -2.96 -21.30
C GLN A 325 4.24 -3.93 -21.99
N GLN A 326 3.93 -3.68 -23.27
CA GLN A 326 3.09 -4.56 -24.10
C GLN A 326 1.67 -4.82 -23.55
N GLY A 327 1.16 -3.99 -22.61
CA GLY A 327 -0.19 -4.14 -22.07
C GLY A 327 -0.38 -5.28 -21.07
N GLN A 328 0.68 -5.82 -20.47
CA GLN A 328 0.61 -7.00 -19.59
C GLN A 328 0.35 -6.67 -18.12
N HIS A 329 0.61 -5.43 -17.69
CA HIS A 329 0.50 -5.05 -16.29
C HIS A 329 -0.67 -4.10 -16.04
N TRP A 330 -1.22 -4.23 -14.84
CA TRP A 330 -2.32 -3.41 -14.34
C TRP A 330 -1.86 -2.65 -13.10
N ARG A 331 -2.48 -1.50 -12.88
CA ARG A 331 -2.34 -0.72 -11.65
C ARG A 331 -3.69 -0.22 -11.19
N TRP A 332 -3.86 -0.12 -9.88
CA TRP A 332 -5.03 0.54 -9.31
C TRP A 332 -4.78 2.03 -9.05
N GLU A 333 -5.75 2.86 -9.40
CA GLU A 333 -5.79 4.29 -9.07
C GLU A 333 -7.13 4.65 -8.42
N PRO A 334 -7.14 5.49 -7.35
CA PRO A 334 -8.38 5.99 -6.80
C PRO A 334 -9.01 7.04 -7.72
N ASP A 335 -10.32 7.22 -7.59
CA ASP A 335 -10.98 8.38 -8.21
C ASP A 335 -10.57 9.66 -7.47
N PRO A 336 -10.12 10.71 -8.19
CA PRO A 336 -9.57 11.92 -7.58
C PRO A 336 -10.69 12.86 -7.12
N VAL A 337 -11.49 12.42 -6.15
CA VAL A 337 -12.56 13.23 -5.56
C VAL A 337 -12.01 13.98 -4.36
N ALA A 338 -11.90 15.31 -4.50
CA ALA A 338 -11.40 16.18 -3.45
C ALA A 338 -12.33 16.19 -2.23
N ASN A 339 -11.76 16.36 -1.05
CA ASN A 339 -12.48 16.55 0.20
C ASN A 339 -11.67 17.44 1.15
N THR A 340 -12.25 17.82 2.28
CA THR A 340 -11.60 18.70 3.27
C THR A 340 -11.34 18.02 4.62
N ILE A 341 -11.24 16.69 4.61
CA ILE A 341 -10.88 15.91 5.80
C ILE A 341 -9.35 15.85 5.89
N MET A 342 -8.80 16.50 6.92
CA MET A 342 -7.37 16.62 7.14
C MET A 342 -6.81 15.43 7.90
N SER A 343 -5.68 14.89 7.43
CA SER A 343 -4.97 13.83 8.14
C SER A 343 -4.27 14.35 9.41
N ALA A 344 -3.92 13.42 10.31
CA ALA A 344 -3.06 13.75 11.45
C ALA A 344 -1.66 14.23 11.01
N TRP A 345 -1.20 13.84 9.83
CA TRP A 345 0.13 14.17 9.29
C TRP A 345 0.23 15.61 8.81
N THR A 346 -0.88 16.22 8.38
CA THR A 346 -0.89 17.58 7.82
C THR A 346 -0.27 18.62 8.75
N ARG A 347 -0.35 18.40 10.08
CA ARG A 347 0.21 19.30 11.10
C ARG A 347 1.57 18.85 11.65
N ASN A 348 2.10 17.70 11.23
CA ASN A 348 3.42 17.24 11.62
C ASN A 348 4.53 18.12 11.00
N TRP A 349 5.74 18.02 11.56
CA TRP A 349 6.89 18.84 11.17
C TRP A 349 6.65 20.35 11.26
N THR A 350 5.78 20.78 12.18
CA THR A 350 5.55 22.20 12.43
C THR A 350 6.62 22.72 13.41
N PRO A 351 7.57 23.58 12.96
CA PRO A 351 8.54 24.21 13.85
C PRO A 351 7.87 25.13 14.88
N ARG A 352 8.63 25.46 15.93
CA ARG A 352 8.19 26.35 17.01
C ARG A 352 7.98 27.80 16.54
N THR A 353 8.68 28.23 15.51
CA THR A 353 8.48 29.52 14.82
C THR A 353 7.50 29.32 13.67
N VAL A 354 6.41 30.08 13.69
CA VAL A 354 5.33 29.99 12.70
C VAL A 354 5.52 31.12 11.68
N PRO A 355 5.63 30.81 10.37
CA PRO A 355 5.83 31.82 9.33
C PRO A 355 4.56 32.68 9.14
N LEU A 356 4.69 33.82 8.43
CA LEU A 356 3.52 34.61 8.02
C LEU A 356 2.61 33.82 7.09
N LEU A 357 3.19 33.19 6.06
CA LEU A 357 2.50 32.30 5.14
C LEU A 357 3.23 30.96 5.09
N ARG A 358 2.47 29.87 5.23
CA ARG A 358 2.92 28.51 4.95
C ARG A 358 2.03 27.93 3.87
N ALA A 359 2.65 27.47 2.78
CA ALA A 359 2.01 26.62 1.79
C ALA A 359 2.75 25.29 1.76
N ARG A 360 2.05 24.18 1.95
CA ARG A 360 2.65 22.84 1.97
C ARG A 360 1.80 21.82 1.25
N VAL A 361 2.47 20.87 0.62
CA VAL A 361 1.88 19.68 0.02
C VAL A 361 2.45 18.45 0.71
N LEU A 362 1.57 17.60 1.23
CA LEU A 362 1.93 16.31 1.77
C LEU A 362 1.48 15.20 0.82
N ALA A 363 2.32 14.17 0.65
CA ALA A 363 1.88 12.91 0.05
C ALA A 363 1.93 11.80 1.10
N ILE A 364 0.84 11.06 1.21
CA ILE A 364 0.68 9.90 2.09
C ILE A 364 0.60 8.67 1.19
N LEU A 365 1.65 7.85 1.24
CA LEU A 365 1.89 6.72 0.34
C LEU A 365 1.89 5.41 1.16
N PRO A 366 0.72 4.77 1.32
CA PRO A 366 0.57 3.53 2.07
C PRO A 366 1.03 2.34 1.21
N TRP A 367 2.33 2.07 1.20
CA TRP A 367 2.88 0.91 0.50
C TRP A 367 2.67 -0.38 1.32
N ALA A 368 2.47 -1.51 0.65
CA ALA A 368 2.23 -2.79 1.32
C ALA A 368 3.53 -3.46 1.80
N ASP A 369 4.59 -3.43 0.98
CA ASP A 369 5.89 -3.99 1.36
C ASP A 369 6.77 -2.90 1.97
N ILE A 370 6.85 -2.90 3.31
CA ILE A 370 7.58 -1.88 4.10
C ILE A 370 8.76 -2.46 4.89
N SER A 371 8.97 -3.78 4.83
CA SER A 371 9.81 -4.53 5.77
C SER A 371 11.31 -4.18 5.71
N ASP A 372 11.80 -3.76 4.54
CA ASP A 372 13.21 -3.44 4.28
C ASP A 372 13.46 -1.97 3.91
N MET A 373 12.47 -1.09 4.12
CA MET A 373 12.59 0.32 3.76
C MET A 373 13.57 1.05 4.67
N LYS A 374 14.58 1.66 4.06
CA LYS A 374 15.55 2.52 4.74
C LYS A 374 16.10 3.57 3.79
N ILE A 375 16.41 4.74 4.34
CA ILE A 375 17.17 5.77 3.64
C ILE A 375 18.63 5.33 3.66
N THR A 376 19.26 5.25 2.48
CA THR A 376 20.67 4.87 2.33
C THR A 376 21.50 6.08 1.91
N PRO A 377 22.81 6.12 2.24
CA PRO A 377 23.68 7.24 1.83
C PRO A 377 23.65 7.50 0.33
N ASP A 378 23.73 6.46 -0.51
CA ASP A 378 23.72 6.61 -1.97
C ASP A 378 22.44 7.28 -2.50
N ARG A 379 21.28 6.94 -1.90
CA ARG A 379 20.00 7.56 -2.27
C ARG A 379 19.85 8.96 -1.74
N LEU A 380 20.38 9.21 -0.54
CA LEU A 380 20.43 10.54 0.04
C LEU A 380 21.23 11.46 -0.89
N ASP A 381 22.44 11.05 -1.29
CA ASP A 381 23.29 11.82 -2.20
C ASP A 381 22.61 12.08 -3.54
N MET A 382 21.97 11.06 -4.13
CA MET A 382 21.21 11.19 -5.37
C MET A 382 20.09 12.22 -5.26
N VAL A 383 19.25 12.14 -4.23
CA VAL A 383 18.11 13.05 -4.05
C VAL A 383 18.59 14.46 -3.72
N CYS A 384 19.60 14.61 -2.86
CA CYS A 384 20.19 15.91 -2.53
C CYS A 384 20.77 16.62 -3.76
N GLN A 385 21.37 15.88 -4.70
CA GLN A 385 21.83 16.45 -5.99
C GLN A 385 20.68 16.91 -6.90
N GLN A 386 19.49 16.31 -6.76
CA GLN A 386 18.30 16.66 -7.54
C GLN A 386 17.49 17.80 -6.93
N LEU A 387 17.60 18.06 -5.62
CA LEU A 387 16.82 19.12 -4.95
C LEU A 387 17.00 20.52 -5.59
N PRO A 388 18.21 21.00 -5.92
CA PRO A 388 18.38 22.29 -6.60
C PRO A 388 17.74 22.35 -7.99
N LEU A 389 17.50 21.19 -8.61
CA LEU A 389 16.89 21.04 -9.94
C LEU A 389 15.39 20.69 -9.87
N SER A 390 14.83 20.61 -8.66
CA SER A 390 13.42 20.26 -8.46
C SER A 390 12.49 21.37 -8.92
N HIS A 391 11.25 21.01 -9.27
CA HIS A 391 10.22 22.00 -9.58
C HIS A 391 9.92 22.91 -8.38
N LEU A 392 10.07 22.43 -7.14
CA LEU A 392 9.95 23.26 -5.94
C LEU A 392 11.02 24.36 -5.90
N ALA A 393 12.29 24.02 -6.12
CA ALA A 393 13.39 24.99 -6.19
C ALA A 393 13.19 26.00 -7.35
N SER A 394 12.73 25.51 -8.51
CA SER A 394 12.39 26.36 -9.66
C SER A 394 11.24 27.31 -9.35
N PHE A 395 10.18 26.83 -8.69
CA PHE A 395 9.06 27.66 -8.25
C PHE A 395 9.55 28.75 -7.28
N THR A 396 10.31 28.38 -6.25
CA THR A 396 10.81 29.34 -5.26
C THR A 396 11.69 30.44 -5.88
N THR A 397 12.53 30.07 -6.85
CA THR A 397 13.36 31.02 -7.60
C THR A 397 12.51 31.94 -8.48
N THR A 398 11.55 31.36 -9.21
CA THR A 398 10.63 32.09 -10.10
C THR A 398 9.74 33.05 -9.31
N LEU A 399 9.31 32.65 -8.12
CA LEU A 399 8.51 33.47 -7.23
C LEU A 399 9.23 34.79 -6.91
N SER A 400 10.52 34.74 -6.55
CA SER A 400 11.35 35.93 -6.31
C SER A 400 11.60 36.72 -7.60
N LEU A 401 11.88 36.04 -8.71
CA LEU A 401 12.12 36.67 -10.01
C LEU A 401 10.92 37.53 -10.46
N ARG A 402 9.69 37.02 -10.32
CA ARG A 402 8.45 37.75 -10.62
C ARG A 402 8.28 39.03 -9.79
N ARG A 403 8.96 39.12 -8.64
CA ARG A 403 8.91 40.24 -7.69
C ARG A 403 10.15 41.14 -7.78
N GLY A 404 10.94 40.99 -8.84
CA GLY A 404 11.96 41.97 -9.25
C GLY A 404 13.40 41.47 -9.18
N ARG A 405 13.67 40.32 -8.55
CA ARG A 405 15.04 39.80 -8.43
C ARG A 405 15.10 38.29 -8.39
N GLU A 406 16.02 37.72 -9.15
CA GLU A 406 16.34 36.30 -9.07
C GLU A 406 17.09 35.99 -7.76
N LEU A 407 16.43 35.25 -6.87
CA LEU A 407 17.01 34.74 -5.63
C LEU A 407 16.91 33.20 -5.69
N PRO A 408 17.99 32.49 -6.07
CA PRO A 408 17.91 31.07 -6.37
C PRO A 408 17.81 30.21 -5.11
N ALA A 409 16.88 29.25 -5.10
CA ALA A 409 16.78 28.18 -4.10
C ALA A 409 17.74 27.02 -4.42
N ALA A 410 19.02 27.35 -4.61
CA ALA A 410 20.03 26.43 -5.15
C ALA A 410 20.83 25.66 -4.07
N VAL A 411 20.94 26.21 -2.87
CA VAL A 411 21.69 25.61 -1.77
C VAL A 411 20.71 24.92 -0.82
N TRP A 412 20.83 23.60 -0.68
CA TRP A 412 19.98 22.79 0.19
C TRP A 412 20.83 22.17 1.28
N GLU A 413 20.47 22.44 2.53
CA GLU A 413 21.17 21.97 3.72
C GLU A 413 20.23 21.17 4.62
N ALA A 414 20.78 20.43 5.58
CA ALA A 414 19.98 19.69 6.55
C ALA A 414 19.04 20.64 7.30
N GLY A 415 17.76 20.31 7.29
CA GLY A 415 16.70 21.13 7.84
C GLY A 415 16.60 21.07 9.37
N PRO A 416 15.55 21.68 9.95
CA PRO A 416 15.35 21.75 11.39
C PRO A 416 14.91 20.42 12.03
N HIS A 417 14.58 19.40 11.23
CA HIS A 417 14.20 18.07 11.72
C HIS A 417 15.33 17.05 11.47
N ASP A 418 15.36 16.00 12.28
CA ASP A 418 16.44 15.01 12.21
C ASP A 418 16.45 14.26 10.87
N THR A 419 17.64 14.10 10.29
CA THR A 419 17.88 13.18 9.17
C THR A 419 18.47 11.88 9.73
N THR A 420 17.69 10.81 9.64
CA THR A 420 17.99 9.49 10.22
C THR A 420 17.82 8.40 9.14
N LYS A 421 17.91 7.13 9.53
CA LYS A 421 17.64 6.00 8.62
C LYS A 421 16.18 5.93 8.14
N ASP A 422 15.28 6.61 8.84
CA ASP A 422 13.83 6.58 8.72
C ASP A 422 13.21 7.99 8.56
N GLY A 423 14.02 9.04 8.56
CA GLY A 423 13.59 10.43 8.46
C GLY A 423 14.54 11.26 7.60
N PHE A 424 14.00 12.26 6.92
CA PHE A 424 14.76 13.16 6.05
C PHE A 424 14.18 14.58 6.15
N SER A 425 15.05 15.58 6.27
CA SER A 425 14.66 17.00 6.26
C SER A 425 15.76 17.85 5.68
N TYR A 426 15.46 18.59 4.62
CA TYR A 426 16.36 19.52 3.95
C TYR A 426 15.64 20.82 3.62
N SER A 427 16.36 21.94 3.69
CA SER A 427 15.81 23.26 3.37
C SER A 427 16.77 24.10 2.53
N SER A 428 16.18 24.96 1.70
CA SER A 428 16.86 26.05 1.03
C SER A 428 16.31 27.39 1.52
N GLU A 429 17.18 28.27 1.97
CA GLU A 429 16.81 29.52 2.63
C GLU A 429 17.23 30.73 1.82
N ILE A 430 16.32 31.71 1.73
CA ILE A 430 16.58 33.01 1.15
C ILE A 430 16.54 34.03 2.27
N SER A 431 17.66 34.73 2.46
CA SER A 431 17.84 35.72 3.53
C SER A 431 18.08 37.12 2.97
N ALA A 432 17.68 38.13 3.74
CA ALA A 432 18.02 39.51 3.46
C ALA A 432 19.53 39.78 3.72
N PRO A 433 20.08 40.92 3.25
CA PRO A 433 21.48 41.28 3.50
C PRO A 433 21.88 41.34 4.98
N ASP A 434 20.92 41.51 5.88
CA ASP A 434 21.11 41.51 7.33
C ASP A 434 21.13 40.09 7.96
N GLY A 435 20.99 39.05 7.13
CA GLY A 435 21.01 37.65 7.55
C GLY A 435 19.67 37.12 8.07
N ARG A 436 18.63 37.95 8.20
CA ARG A 436 17.29 37.46 8.57
C ARG A 436 16.67 36.66 7.43
N ARG A 437 16.03 35.55 7.76
CA ARG A 437 15.34 34.67 6.81
C ARG A 437 14.09 35.37 6.29
N ALA A 438 13.97 35.49 4.96
CA ALA A 438 12.81 36.02 4.28
C ALA A 438 11.83 34.89 3.89
N LEU A 439 12.39 33.86 3.26
CA LEU A 439 11.65 32.76 2.66
C LEU A 439 12.46 31.47 2.84
N ALA A 440 11.76 30.34 2.97
CA ALA A 440 12.40 29.02 2.91
C ALA A 440 11.56 28.04 2.08
N ALA A 441 12.24 27.22 1.26
CA ALA A 441 11.70 25.98 0.72
C ALA A 441 12.20 24.82 1.58
N GLU A 442 11.32 23.88 1.94
CA GLU A 442 11.67 22.75 2.80
C GLU A 442 11.05 21.46 2.25
N VAL A 443 11.79 20.37 2.37
CA VAL A 443 11.32 19.02 2.07
C VAL A 443 11.51 18.13 3.28
N MET A 444 10.52 17.28 3.57
CA MET A 444 10.57 16.33 4.66
C MET A 444 10.04 14.98 4.23
N MET A 445 10.54 13.92 4.85
CA MET A 445 10.01 12.57 4.65
C MET A 445 10.16 11.74 5.93
N ALA A 446 9.18 10.89 6.19
CA ALA A 446 9.24 9.82 7.17
C ALA A 446 8.89 8.49 6.51
N LEU A 447 9.67 7.47 6.84
CA LEU A 447 9.36 6.07 6.54
C LEU A 447 8.34 5.52 7.53
N PRO A 448 7.68 4.39 7.19
CA PRO A 448 6.82 3.67 8.12
C PRO A 448 7.53 3.38 9.45
N SER A 449 6.77 3.46 10.54
CA SER A 449 7.24 3.29 11.91
C SER A 449 6.22 2.47 12.70
N ALA A 450 6.47 2.22 14.00
CA ALA A 450 5.52 1.52 14.86
C ALA A 450 4.14 2.20 14.95
N THR A 451 4.05 3.50 14.64
CA THR A 451 2.82 4.29 14.71
C THR A 451 2.27 4.67 13.33
N SER A 452 2.95 4.32 12.23
CA SER A 452 2.58 4.68 10.87
C SER A 452 2.92 3.58 9.87
N SER A 453 1.96 3.12 9.09
CA SER A 453 2.18 2.17 7.99
C SER A 453 2.52 2.85 6.65
N ALA A 454 2.48 4.17 6.56
CA ALA A 454 2.67 4.91 5.31
C ALA A 454 4.02 5.61 5.24
N VAL A 455 4.58 5.68 4.03
CA VAL A 455 5.60 6.68 3.68
C VAL A 455 4.90 8.03 3.60
N VAL A 456 5.40 9.03 4.32
CA VAL A 456 4.85 10.38 4.30
C VAL A 456 5.94 11.32 3.83
N THR A 457 5.64 12.10 2.80
CA THR A 457 6.55 13.13 2.26
C THR A 457 5.88 14.49 2.32
N CYS A 458 6.67 15.54 2.36
CA CYS A 458 6.21 16.92 2.40
C CYS A 458 7.13 17.81 1.57
N ALA A 459 6.54 18.71 0.79
CA ALA A 459 7.19 19.82 0.12
C ALA A 459 6.49 21.12 0.56
N GLU A 460 7.25 22.07 1.11
CA GLU A 460 6.73 23.28 1.73
C GLU A 460 7.50 24.52 1.26
N VAL A 461 6.79 25.64 1.12
CA VAL A 461 7.38 26.97 1.03
C VAL A 461 6.78 27.86 2.11
N ARG A 462 7.64 28.63 2.77
CA ARG A 462 7.28 29.56 3.84
C ARG A 462 7.74 30.97 3.52
N ILE A 463 6.88 31.94 3.80
CA ILE A 463 7.25 33.35 3.91
C ILE A 463 7.35 33.69 5.39
N GLU A 464 8.56 33.96 5.86
CA GLU A 464 8.80 34.28 7.28
C GLU A 464 8.46 35.74 7.58
N ASN A 465 8.79 36.66 6.66
CA ASN A 465 8.52 38.08 6.82
C ASN A 465 8.57 38.83 5.46
N PHE A 466 7.51 39.56 5.10
CA PHE A 466 7.45 40.33 3.85
C PHE A 466 8.41 41.53 3.80
N ASP A 467 8.65 42.22 4.92
CA ASP A 467 9.62 43.34 4.98
C ASP A 467 11.06 42.84 4.78
N VAL A 468 11.37 41.66 5.32
CA VAL A 468 12.67 41.01 5.11
C VAL A 468 12.77 40.54 3.65
N TRP A 469 11.68 40.05 3.06
CA TRP A 469 11.68 39.63 1.66
C TRP A 469 11.80 40.79 0.68
N SER A 470 11.11 41.91 0.90
CA SER A 470 11.27 43.13 0.10
C SER A 470 12.70 43.66 0.17
N SER A 471 13.33 43.62 1.36
CA SER A 471 14.74 43.96 1.55
C SER A 471 15.68 43.02 0.78
N ALA A 472 15.43 41.71 0.77
CA ALA A 472 16.21 40.73 0.00
C ALA A 472 16.11 40.97 -1.52
N LEU A 473 14.90 41.29 -2.00
CA LEU A 473 14.62 41.60 -3.39
C LEU A 473 15.19 42.96 -3.82
N GLY A 474 15.38 43.90 -2.88
CA GLY A 474 15.81 45.26 -3.16
C GLY A 474 14.68 46.12 -3.74
N VAL A 475 13.43 45.82 -3.39
CA VAL A 475 12.23 46.54 -3.83
C VAL A 475 11.65 47.41 -2.71
N ASP A 476 10.72 48.30 -3.06
CA ASP A 476 10.01 49.13 -2.09
C ASP A 476 9.23 48.23 -1.09
N PRO A 477 9.33 48.45 0.24
CA PRO A 477 8.54 47.71 1.23
C PRO A 477 7.02 47.74 1.01
N THR A 478 6.52 48.73 0.27
CA THR A 478 5.09 48.86 -0.09
C THR A 478 4.68 48.04 -1.33
N SER A 479 5.64 47.36 -1.98
CA SER A 479 5.34 46.49 -3.13
C SER A 479 4.44 45.33 -2.71
N ASP A 480 3.45 44.99 -3.53
CA ASP A 480 2.59 43.83 -3.26
C ASP A 480 3.36 42.53 -3.48
N LEU A 481 3.72 41.87 -2.39
CA LEU A 481 4.45 40.60 -2.39
C LEU A 481 3.53 39.38 -2.18
N ARG A 482 2.22 39.59 -2.06
CA ARG A 482 1.24 38.52 -1.85
C ARG A 482 1.32 37.48 -2.96
N TRP A 483 0.96 36.25 -2.63
CA TRP A 483 0.86 35.19 -3.64
C TRP A 483 -0.45 35.32 -4.39
N SER A 484 -0.39 35.33 -5.72
CA SER A 484 -1.59 35.21 -6.54
C SER A 484 -2.15 33.79 -6.47
N VAL A 485 -3.39 33.62 -6.93
CA VAL A 485 -3.98 32.29 -7.17
C VAL A 485 -3.14 31.46 -8.16
N ASP A 486 -2.51 32.11 -9.15
CA ASP A 486 -1.62 31.44 -10.10
C ASP A 486 -0.33 30.96 -9.42
N ASP A 487 0.26 31.75 -8.52
CA ASP A 487 1.40 31.31 -7.71
C ASP A 487 1.01 30.12 -6.82
N LEU A 488 -0.19 30.11 -6.25
CA LEU A 488 -0.68 28.98 -5.45
C LEU A 488 -0.85 27.71 -6.31
N PHE A 489 -1.37 27.83 -7.52
CA PHE A 489 -1.52 26.71 -8.44
C PHE A 489 -0.17 26.16 -8.91
N GLU A 490 0.77 27.03 -9.29
CA GLU A 490 2.11 26.62 -9.66
C GLU A 490 2.88 25.98 -8.50
N PHE A 491 2.74 26.55 -7.29
CA PHE A 491 3.26 25.95 -6.07
C PHE A 491 2.69 24.54 -5.90
N PHE A 492 1.37 24.38 -6.02
CA PHE A 492 0.73 23.09 -5.80
C PHE A 492 1.27 22.03 -6.76
N LEU A 493 1.44 22.35 -8.05
CA LEU A 493 2.01 21.45 -9.04
C LEU A 493 3.47 21.07 -8.71
N ALA A 494 4.29 22.08 -8.39
CA ALA A 494 5.70 21.89 -8.08
C ALA A 494 5.91 21.05 -6.82
N ALA A 495 5.17 21.35 -5.77
CA ALA A 495 5.25 20.68 -4.48
C ALA A 495 4.62 19.27 -4.52
N TRP A 496 3.53 19.08 -5.26
CA TRP A 496 2.96 17.75 -5.52
C TRP A 496 3.99 16.84 -6.20
N GLU A 497 4.57 17.25 -7.32
CA GLU A 497 5.56 16.43 -8.02
C GLU A 497 6.77 16.12 -7.14
N THR A 498 7.25 17.12 -6.39
CA THR A 498 8.36 16.91 -5.45
C THR A 498 8.00 15.86 -4.39
N ALA A 499 6.81 15.96 -3.80
CA ALA A 499 6.32 15.05 -2.76
C ALA A 499 6.02 13.63 -3.29
N THR A 500 5.48 13.47 -4.49
CA THR A 500 5.07 12.16 -5.03
C THR A 500 6.11 11.48 -5.92
N GLU A 501 7.05 12.22 -6.52
CA GLU A 501 8.00 11.66 -7.48
C GLU A 501 9.46 11.72 -7.02
N LEU A 502 9.89 12.84 -6.43
CA LEU A 502 11.30 13.04 -6.05
C LEU A 502 11.60 12.38 -4.71
N LEU A 503 10.88 12.77 -3.66
CA LEU A 503 11.15 12.32 -2.30
C LEU A 503 10.99 10.80 -2.10
N PRO A 504 9.97 10.12 -2.67
CA PRO A 504 9.80 8.67 -2.49
C PRO A 504 10.97 7.83 -3.01
N ARG A 505 11.85 8.40 -3.87
CA ARG A 505 13.09 7.75 -4.34
C ARG A 505 14.10 7.50 -3.22
N LEU A 506 13.97 8.15 -2.06
CA LEU A 506 14.76 7.85 -0.87
C LEU A 506 14.47 6.43 -0.33
N ALA A 507 13.24 5.94 -0.52
CA ALA A 507 12.77 4.67 0.03
C ALA A 507 12.80 3.50 -0.98
N ALA A 508 12.46 3.75 -2.24
CA ALA A 508 12.36 2.70 -3.26
C ALA A 508 13.75 2.20 -3.72
N GLN A 509 13.95 0.88 -3.83
CA GLN A 509 15.23 0.31 -4.28
C GLN A 509 15.49 0.50 -5.77
N ASP A 510 14.43 0.43 -6.57
CA ASP A 510 14.46 0.68 -7.99
C ASP A 510 13.29 1.63 -8.32
N PRO A 511 13.55 2.78 -8.99
CA PRO A 511 12.51 3.69 -9.46
C PRO A 511 11.51 3.03 -10.42
N ALA A 512 11.78 1.84 -10.95
CA ALA A 512 10.84 1.05 -11.74
C ALA A 512 9.98 0.11 -10.88
N THR A 513 10.41 -0.24 -9.65
CA THR A 513 9.62 -1.08 -8.75
C THR A 513 8.28 -0.42 -8.47
N ARG A 514 7.22 -1.21 -8.63
CA ARG A 514 5.85 -0.80 -8.31
C ARG A 514 5.53 -1.34 -6.94
N HIS A 515 5.08 -0.45 -6.08
CA HIS A 515 4.59 -0.82 -4.77
C HIS A 515 3.09 -1.05 -4.86
N LEU A 516 2.65 -2.20 -4.35
CA LEU A 516 1.23 -2.40 -4.07
C LEU A 516 0.82 -1.45 -2.95
N TRP A 517 -0.44 -1.02 -2.99
CA TRP A 517 -1.02 -0.18 -1.96
C TRP A 517 -1.53 -1.03 -0.80
N SER A 518 -1.45 -0.50 0.42
CA SER A 518 -2.10 -1.05 1.62
C SER A 518 -3.30 -0.21 2.08
N ASP A 519 -3.44 1.01 1.56
CA ASP A 519 -4.58 1.91 1.75
C ASP A 519 -4.66 2.89 0.55
N VAL A 520 -5.60 3.84 0.57
CA VAL A 520 -5.74 4.87 -0.46
C VAL A 520 -4.58 5.88 -0.38
N PRO A 521 -3.75 6.05 -1.42
CA PRO A 521 -2.73 7.09 -1.45
C PRO A 521 -3.38 8.47 -1.63
N LYS A 522 -2.81 9.49 -0.99
CA LYS A 522 -3.43 10.83 -0.88
C LYS A 522 -2.40 11.94 -1.04
N VAL A 523 -2.85 13.07 -1.59
CA VAL A 523 -2.12 14.32 -1.61
C VAL A 523 -2.96 15.39 -0.89
N GLU A 524 -2.33 16.14 -0.01
CA GLU A 524 -2.97 17.17 0.81
C GLU A 524 -2.27 18.51 0.57
N LEU A 525 -3.03 19.55 0.23
CA LEU A 525 -2.58 20.93 0.19
C LEU A 525 -3.11 21.66 1.43
N LEU A 526 -2.20 22.28 2.18
CA LEU A 526 -2.53 23.21 3.26
C LEU A 526 -1.87 24.56 2.99
N VAL A 527 -2.67 25.61 3.00
CA VAL A 527 -2.21 27.00 3.03
C VAL A 527 -2.69 27.60 4.35
N SER A 528 -1.80 28.14 5.15
CA SER A 528 -2.15 28.64 6.48
C SER A 528 -1.31 29.84 6.87
N ILE A 529 -1.90 30.70 7.68
CA ILE A 529 -1.22 31.80 8.38
C ILE A 529 -1.14 31.55 9.88
N ASN A 530 -0.33 32.34 10.56
CA ASN A 530 -0.08 32.19 11.99
C ASN A 530 -1.29 32.57 12.89
N GLU A 531 -1.79 31.63 13.68
CA GLU A 531 -2.79 31.89 14.75
C GLU A 531 -2.27 32.81 15.87
N ARG A 532 -0.95 32.93 16.09
CA ARG A 532 -0.38 33.82 17.13
C ARG A 532 -0.46 35.30 16.80
N HIS A 533 -0.77 35.71 15.57
CA HIS A 533 -1.21 37.11 15.34
C HIS A 533 -2.66 37.34 15.76
N ASN A 534 -3.44 36.28 16.00
CA ASN A 534 -4.79 36.37 16.55
C ASN A 534 -4.81 36.25 18.08
N GLN A 535 -3.69 35.88 18.72
CA GLN A 535 -3.52 35.98 20.17
C GLN A 535 -2.60 37.16 20.49
N PRO A 536 -3.08 38.20 21.21
CA PRO A 536 -2.23 39.31 21.60
C PRO A 536 -1.06 38.78 22.45
N ASP A 537 0.16 38.90 21.93
CA ASP A 537 1.35 38.81 22.75
C ASP A 537 1.24 39.89 23.84
N PRO A 538 1.30 39.55 25.14
CA PRO A 538 1.13 40.51 26.22
C PRO A 538 2.15 41.67 26.21
N LEU A 539 3.21 41.58 25.38
CA LEU A 539 4.24 42.60 25.22
C LEU A 539 4.18 43.36 23.87
N SER A 540 3.29 42.99 22.95
CA SER A 540 3.15 43.63 21.63
C SER A 540 1.88 44.47 21.55
N LEU A 541 1.95 45.64 20.92
CA LEU A 541 0.78 46.51 20.68
C LEU A 541 -0.32 45.74 19.93
N PRO A 542 -1.62 45.97 20.24
CA PRO A 542 -2.72 45.25 19.60
C PRO A 542 -2.84 45.68 18.13
N GLY A 543 -2.30 44.86 17.23
CA GLY A 543 -2.60 44.91 15.80
C GLY A 543 -3.86 44.09 15.46
N PRO A 544 -4.51 44.34 14.32
CA PRO A 544 -5.56 43.46 13.83
C PRO A 544 -5.00 42.05 13.57
N PRO A 545 -5.85 41.01 13.69
CA PRO A 545 -5.49 39.65 13.30
C PRO A 545 -5.03 39.63 11.83
N LEU A 546 -3.94 38.90 11.54
CA LEU A 546 -3.52 38.67 10.15
C LEU A 546 -4.56 37.77 9.47
N LEU A 547 -4.95 38.11 8.25
CA LEU A 547 -5.93 37.39 7.44
C LEU A 547 -5.27 36.80 6.19
N LEU A 548 -5.90 35.82 5.54
CA LEU A 548 -5.34 35.24 4.34
C LEU A 548 -5.21 36.27 3.21
N ASP A 549 -6.08 37.27 3.15
CA ASP A 549 -6.06 38.35 2.15
C ASP A 549 -4.86 39.31 2.32
N ASP A 550 -4.21 39.29 3.49
CA ASP A 550 -2.98 40.04 3.76
C ASP A 550 -1.74 39.37 3.14
N VAL A 551 -1.81 38.05 2.86
CA VAL A 551 -0.68 37.25 2.36
C VAL A 551 -0.94 36.62 0.99
N LEU A 552 -2.21 36.45 0.61
CA LEU A 552 -2.69 35.95 -0.68
C LEU A 552 -3.52 37.04 -1.37
N ASN A 553 -3.38 37.14 -2.68
CA ASN A 553 -4.32 37.87 -3.52
C ASN A 553 -5.38 36.88 -4.03
N LEU A 554 -6.53 36.86 -3.36
CA LEU A 554 -7.68 36.01 -3.68
C LEU A 554 -8.71 36.69 -4.61
N ASP A 555 -8.42 37.88 -5.16
CA ASP A 555 -9.37 38.63 -6.01
C ASP A 555 -9.88 37.79 -7.19
N SER A 556 -9.00 36.92 -7.72
CA SER A 556 -9.33 36.01 -8.83
C SER A 556 -10.37 34.94 -8.47
N PHE A 557 -10.56 34.65 -7.17
CA PHE A 557 -11.62 33.76 -6.70
C PHE A 557 -13.00 34.45 -6.61
N GLY A 558 -13.04 35.78 -6.73
CA GLY A 558 -14.25 36.57 -6.58
C GLY A 558 -14.69 36.72 -5.11
N PRO A 559 -15.91 37.22 -4.87
CA PRO A 559 -16.38 37.48 -3.51
C PRO A 559 -16.65 36.18 -2.75
N SER A 560 -16.18 36.10 -1.50
CA SER A 560 -16.55 35.01 -0.59
C SER A 560 -17.93 35.23 0.01
N GLY A 561 -18.74 34.16 0.04
CA GLY A 561 -20.05 34.14 0.71
C GLY A 561 -19.98 33.87 2.22
N ARG A 562 -18.81 33.54 2.78
CA ARG A 562 -18.65 33.26 4.22
C ARG A 562 -18.56 34.56 5.03
N ARG A 563 -19.12 34.53 6.25
CA ARG A 563 -18.87 35.56 7.27
C ARG A 563 -17.61 35.19 8.05
N GLY A 564 -16.58 36.03 7.96
CA GLY A 564 -15.26 35.78 8.54
C GLY A 564 -14.28 35.27 7.49
N GLU A 565 -13.10 35.90 7.42
CA GLU A 565 -12.05 35.54 6.47
C GLU A 565 -11.28 34.30 6.97
N PRO A 566 -10.97 33.34 6.09
CA PRO A 566 -10.27 32.13 6.49
C PRO A 566 -8.83 32.45 6.93
N CYS A 567 -8.32 31.72 7.91
CA CYS A 567 -6.89 31.72 8.28
C CYS A 567 -6.15 30.49 7.71
N GLU A 568 -6.89 29.55 7.11
CA GLU A 568 -6.34 28.39 6.43
C GLU A 568 -7.24 27.98 5.26
N LEU A 569 -6.62 27.43 4.21
CA LEU A 569 -7.26 26.73 3.11
C LEU A 569 -6.68 25.32 3.07
N PHE A 570 -7.55 24.32 2.97
CA PHE A 570 -7.16 22.92 2.94
C PHE A 570 -7.96 22.13 1.91
N VAL A 571 -7.26 21.24 1.20
CA VAL A 571 -7.88 20.21 0.37
C VAL A 571 -7.06 18.93 0.38
N SER A 572 -7.74 17.80 0.42
CA SER A 572 -7.20 16.44 0.31
C SER A 572 -7.77 15.77 -0.93
N LEU A 573 -6.92 15.08 -1.68
CA LEU A 573 -7.31 14.37 -2.88
C LEU A 573 -6.65 12.98 -2.90
N PRO A 574 -7.41 11.89 -3.08
CA PRO A 574 -6.84 10.60 -3.44
C PRO A 574 -6.01 10.71 -4.73
N SER A 575 -4.75 10.30 -4.69
CA SER A 575 -3.87 10.33 -5.85
C SER A 575 -2.71 9.37 -5.67
N THR A 576 -2.30 8.76 -6.79
CA THR A 576 -1.08 7.96 -6.88
C THR A 576 0.15 8.82 -7.20
N SER A 577 1.33 8.21 -7.11
CA SER A 577 2.53 8.71 -7.78
C SER A 577 2.51 8.38 -9.28
N ARG A 578 3.40 9.01 -10.03
CA ARG A 578 3.60 8.89 -11.49
C ARG A 578 2.41 9.31 -12.34
N LEU A 579 1.59 10.24 -11.86
CA LEU A 579 0.63 10.93 -12.73
C LEU A 579 1.36 11.67 -13.84
N ASP A 580 0.85 11.55 -15.06
CA ASP A 580 1.35 12.37 -16.16
C ASP A 580 1.08 13.88 -15.88
N PRO A 581 1.86 14.79 -16.47
CA PRO A 581 1.73 16.22 -16.18
C PRO A 581 0.34 16.80 -16.48
N ALA A 582 -0.37 16.29 -17.49
CA ALA A 582 -1.69 16.79 -17.85
C ALA A 582 -2.74 16.35 -16.83
N SER A 583 -2.72 15.07 -16.43
CA SER A 583 -3.58 14.56 -15.36
C SER A 583 -3.34 15.27 -14.04
N ARG A 584 -2.08 15.48 -13.65
CA ARG A 584 -1.74 16.23 -12.42
C ARG A 584 -2.28 17.67 -12.48
N ARG A 585 -2.10 18.35 -13.62
CA ARG A 585 -2.62 19.71 -13.83
C ARG A 585 -4.14 19.75 -13.71
N SER A 586 -4.84 18.81 -14.35
CA SER A 586 -6.30 18.70 -14.28
C SER A 586 -6.80 18.47 -12.86
N GLN A 587 -6.19 17.53 -12.13
CA GLN A 587 -6.58 17.20 -10.75
C GLN A 587 -6.30 18.35 -9.79
N ALA A 588 -5.15 19.03 -9.93
CA ALA A 588 -4.81 20.18 -9.11
C ALA A 588 -5.81 21.34 -9.28
N ARG A 589 -6.30 21.58 -10.51
CA ARG A 589 -7.35 22.58 -10.76
C ARG A 589 -8.64 22.22 -10.06
N SER A 590 -9.12 21.00 -10.28
CA SER A 590 -10.35 20.51 -9.67
C SER A 590 -10.27 20.61 -8.14
N ALA A 591 -9.15 20.21 -7.54
CA ALA A 591 -8.90 20.36 -6.11
C ALA A 591 -8.92 21.81 -5.62
N LEU A 592 -8.32 22.77 -6.35
CA LEU A 592 -8.36 24.18 -5.97
C LEU A 592 -9.77 24.78 -6.10
N VAL A 593 -10.56 24.36 -7.09
CA VAL A 593 -11.97 24.78 -7.23
C VAL A 593 -12.78 24.27 -6.04
N GLU A 594 -12.68 22.99 -5.70
CA GLU A 594 -13.37 22.38 -4.56
C GLU A 594 -12.95 23.02 -3.23
N MET A 595 -11.65 23.30 -3.07
CA MET A 595 -11.13 24.08 -1.95
C MET A 595 -11.80 25.45 -1.89
N ALA A 596 -11.77 26.22 -2.98
CA ALA A 596 -12.34 27.55 -3.04
C ALA A 596 -13.84 27.54 -2.70
N HIS A 597 -14.61 26.60 -3.25
CA HIS A 597 -16.04 26.43 -2.96
C HIS A 597 -16.29 26.11 -1.48
N HIS A 598 -15.50 25.21 -0.89
CA HIS A 598 -15.61 24.88 0.53
C HIS A 598 -15.41 26.09 1.45
N TYR A 599 -14.52 27.01 1.06
CA TYR A 599 -14.23 28.24 1.80
C TYR A 599 -15.08 29.45 1.37
N GLY A 600 -16.11 29.23 0.53
CA GLY A 600 -17.16 30.22 0.23
C GLY A 600 -17.00 30.97 -1.09
N PHE A 601 -15.98 30.66 -1.89
CA PHE A 601 -15.75 31.28 -3.19
C PHE A 601 -16.48 30.51 -4.31
N MET A 602 -17.79 30.70 -4.41
CA MET A 602 -18.66 29.89 -5.28
C MET A 602 -18.55 30.20 -6.79
N GLN A 603 -17.82 31.26 -7.17
CA GLN A 603 -17.70 31.69 -8.57
C GLN A 603 -16.51 31.04 -9.29
N VAL A 604 -15.61 30.38 -8.55
CA VAL A 604 -14.39 29.76 -9.09
C VAL A 604 -14.75 28.58 -10.00
N ARG A 605 -14.05 28.48 -11.12
CA ARG A 605 -14.17 27.47 -12.17
C ARG A 605 -12.78 27.03 -12.64
N GLU A 606 -12.70 25.86 -13.26
CA GLU A 606 -11.42 25.26 -13.69
C GLU A 606 -10.71 26.08 -14.78
N ASP A 607 -11.46 26.78 -15.64
CA ASP A 607 -10.94 27.62 -16.73
C ASP A 607 -10.16 28.85 -16.24
N PHE A 608 -10.28 29.22 -14.96
CA PHE A 608 -9.46 30.30 -14.39
C PHE A 608 -7.96 29.98 -14.38
N PHE A 609 -7.59 28.70 -14.36
CA PHE A 609 -6.21 28.23 -14.28
C PHE A 609 -5.61 27.88 -15.65
N ASP A 610 -6.28 28.25 -16.75
CA ASP A 610 -5.83 28.01 -18.14
C ASP A 610 -4.97 29.16 -18.73
N LYS A 611 -4.76 30.24 -17.96
CA LYS A 611 -4.02 31.42 -18.41
C LYS A 611 -2.50 31.27 -18.33
#